data_AF-N6U811-F1
#
_entry.id   AF-N6U811-F1
#
_cell.length_a   1.000
_cell.length_b   1.000
_cell.length_c   1.000
_cell.angle_alpha   90.00
_cell.angle_beta   90.00
_cell.angle_gamma   90.00
#
_symmetry.space_group_name_H-M   'P 1'
#
loop_
_entity.id
_entity.type
_entity.pdbx_description
1 polymer ?
#
loop_
_entity_poly.entity_id
_entity_poly.type
_entity_poly.pdbx_seq_one_letter_code
_entity_poly.pdbx_strand_id
1 'polypeptide(L)'
;MWPKIAIGVVAFKIMCSVVNASSSTNDRIQSLPYCPNKNGSGALLVSTLDGKLSSINSSGHLSWEIETGPGPLLVSNIHKLELTNNGEWIRIIPSLTGTLYKFDGNTIDPISISAETLLRSSFRYSDDLVIAGIYLTK
;
A
#
# COMPACT_ATOMS: atom_id res chain seq x y z
N MET A 1 -61.93 -41.17 -19.52
CA MET A 1 -61.89 -39.70 -19.38
C MET A 1 -60.62 -39.35 -18.62
N TRP A 2 -59.54 -39.00 -19.32
CA TRP A 2 -58.22 -38.66 -18.74
C TRP A 2 -57.97 -37.17 -18.95
N PRO A 3 -57.44 -36.41 -17.98
CA PRO A 3 -57.10 -35.02 -18.21
C PRO A 3 -55.77 -34.94 -18.99
N LYS A 4 -55.78 -34.15 -20.06
CA LYS A 4 -54.59 -33.79 -20.81
C LYS A 4 -53.79 -32.77 -19.99
N ILE A 5 -52.60 -33.15 -19.55
CA ILE A 5 -51.65 -32.23 -18.92
C ILE A 5 -50.94 -31.48 -20.03
N ALA A 6 -51.27 -30.19 -20.20
CA ALA A 6 -50.57 -29.28 -21.09
C ALA A 6 -49.25 -28.88 -20.45
N ILE A 7 -48.13 -29.28 -21.06
CA ILE A 7 -46.78 -28.87 -20.65
C ILE A 7 -46.56 -27.45 -21.17
N GLY A 8 -46.79 -26.46 -20.31
CA GLY A 8 -46.43 -25.07 -20.58
C GLY A 8 -44.91 -24.91 -20.55
N VAL A 9 -44.32 -24.51 -21.67
CA VAL A 9 -42.91 -24.14 -21.77
C VAL A 9 -42.71 -22.85 -20.96
N VAL A 10 -42.15 -22.97 -19.76
CA VAL A 10 -41.71 -21.82 -18.96
C VAL A 10 -40.42 -21.28 -19.58
N ALA A 11 -40.55 -20.25 -20.42
CA ALA A 11 -39.39 -19.50 -20.90
C ALA A 11 -38.84 -18.65 -19.74
N PHE A 12 -37.81 -19.16 -19.07
CA PHE A 12 -37.08 -18.41 -18.04
C PHE A 12 -36.21 -17.36 -18.76
N LYS A 13 -36.72 -16.12 -18.87
CA LYS A 13 -35.95 -14.96 -19.31
C LYS A 13 -34.86 -14.69 -18.27
N ILE A 14 -33.67 -15.25 -18.48
CA ILE A 14 -32.45 -14.86 -17.75
C ILE A 14 -32.14 -13.42 -18.17
N MET A 15 -32.60 -12.48 -17.36
CA MET A 15 -32.23 -11.07 -17.46
C MET A 15 -30.81 -10.93 -16.93
N CYS A 16 -29.84 -11.10 -17.82
CA CYS A 16 -28.44 -10.80 -17.57
C CYS A 16 -28.34 -9.29 -17.32
N SER A 17 -28.40 -8.89 -16.06
CA SER A 17 -28.11 -7.52 -15.67
C SER A 17 -26.60 -7.35 -15.81
N VAL A 18 -26.18 -6.71 -16.90
CA VAL A 18 -24.79 -6.29 -17.10
C VAL A 18 -24.48 -5.32 -15.96
N VAL A 19 -23.80 -5.81 -14.93
CA VAL A 19 -23.17 -4.93 -13.94
C VAL A 19 -22.00 -4.29 -14.68
N ASN A 20 -22.18 -3.04 -15.12
CA ASN A 20 -21.06 -2.20 -15.51
C ASN A 20 -20.22 -1.94 -14.25
N ALA A 21 -19.24 -2.80 -14.00
CA ALA A 21 -18.14 -2.50 -13.10
C ALA A 21 -17.20 -1.53 -13.82
N SER A 22 -17.65 -0.29 -14.04
CA SER A 22 -16.74 0.81 -14.33
C SER A 22 -16.02 1.17 -13.03
N SER A 23 -14.98 0.40 -12.70
CA SER A 23 -13.93 0.88 -11.80
C SER A 23 -13.10 1.88 -12.59
N SER A 24 -13.62 3.09 -12.74
CA SER A 24 -12.76 4.23 -13.03
C SER A 24 -11.99 4.51 -11.74
N THR A 25 -10.85 3.85 -11.57
CA THR A 25 -9.77 4.41 -10.75
C THR A 25 -9.28 5.64 -11.51
N ASN A 26 -10.07 6.71 -11.41
CA ASN A 26 -9.62 8.04 -11.71
C ASN A 26 -8.68 8.37 -10.57
N ASP A 27 -7.43 7.92 -10.67
CA ASP A 27 -6.30 8.40 -9.89
C ASP A 27 -6.14 9.88 -10.25
N ARG A 28 -7.04 10.70 -9.71
CA ARG A 28 -6.90 12.14 -9.68
C ARG A 28 -5.73 12.36 -8.76
N ILE A 29 -4.56 12.58 -9.36
CA ILE A 29 -3.45 13.24 -8.70
C ILE A 29 -4.07 14.47 -8.02
N GLN A 30 -4.19 14.43 -6.69
CA GLN A 30 -4.85 15.49 -5.94
C GLN A 30 -4.04 16.75 -6.21
N SER A 31 -4.65 17.70 -6.91
CA SER A 31 -4.03 19.00 -7.13
C SER A 31 -3.78 19.64 -5.77
N LEU A 32 -2.59 20.22 -5.59
CA LEU A 32 -2.24 20.90 -4.34
C LEU A 32 -3.34 21.92 -3.99
N PRO A 33 -3.71 22.06 -2.71
CA PRO A 33 -4.75 22.98 -2.28
C PRO A 33 -4.41 24.40 -2.74
N TYR A 34 -5.36 25.03 -3.44
CA TYR A 34 -5.22 26.40 -3.95
C TYR A 34 -5.03 27.37 -2.78
N CYS A 35 -3.88 28.05 -2.75
CA CYS A 35 -3.56 29.05 -1.74
C CYS A 35 -4.00 30.45 -2.24
N PRO A 36 -5.08 31.05 -1.70
CA PRO A 36 -5.70 32.27 -2.26
C PRO A 36 -4.91 33.56 -1.97
N ASN A 37 -3.81 33.50 -1.22
CA ASN A 37 -3.08 34.69 -0.81
C ASN A 37 -1.95 35.03 -1.80
N LYS A 38 -2.22 35.99 -2.70
CA LYS A 38 -1.25 36.47 -3.70
C LYS A 38 -0.06 37.24 -3.11
N ASN A 39 -0.13 37.63 -1.83
CA ASN A 39 0.94 38.31 -1.10
C ASN A 39 1.73 37.35 -0.19
N GLY A 40 1.38 36.06 -0.14
CA GLY A 40 2.10 35.06 0.63
C GLY A 40 3.23 34.45 -0.18
N SER A 41 4.47 34.58 0.29
CA SER A 41 5.60 33.79 -0.20
C SER A 41 5.37 32.31 0.13
N GLY A 42 4.63 31.62 -0.74
CA GLY A 42 4.40 30.19 -0.62
C GLY A 42 5.74 29.44 -0.65
N ALA A 43 5.87 28.45 0.23
CA ALA A 43 7.02 27.58 0.29
C ALA A 43 6.54 26.13 0.16
N LEU A 44 7.10 25.40 -0.80
CA LEU A 44 6.93 23.96 -0.95
C LEU A 44 7.97 23.27 -0.07
N LEU A 45 7.51 22.48 0.90
CA LEU A 45 8.39 21.61 1.69
C LEU A 45 8.51 20.25 1.00
N VAL A 46 9.74 19.82 0.77
CA VAL A 46 10.08 18.54 0.13
C VAL A 46 10.89 17.72 1.11
N SER A 47 10.43 16.51 1.40
CA SER A 47 11.12 15.52 2.22
C SER A 47 11.54 14.37 1.32
N THR A 48 12.83 14.04 1.32
CA THR A 48 13.37 12.95 0.49
C THR A 48 13.76 11.74 1.35
N LEU A 49 13.77 10.56 0.72
CA LEU A 49 14.09 9.30 1.39
C LEU A 49 15.55 9.20 1.84
N ASP A 50 16.46 10.03 1.33
CA ASP A 50 17.86 10.13 1.77
C ASP A 50 18.04 11.04 2.99
N GLY A 51 16.95 11.57 3.57
CA GLY A 51 17.00 12.37 4.80
C GLY A 51 17.25 13.85 4.59
N LYS A 52 16.80 14.39 3.47
CA LYS A 52 16.83 15.85 3.24
C LYS A 52 15.44 16.42 3.39
N LEU A 53 15.37 17.54 4.09
CA LEU A 53 14.20 18.40 4.13
C LEU A 53 14.57 19.73 3.49
N SER A 54 13.85 20.09 2.43
CA SER A 54 14.17 21.25 1.61
C SER A 54 12.94 22.12 1.41
N SER A 55 13.15 23.43 1.30
CA SER A 55 12.09 24.39 1.00
C SER A 55 12.33 25.05 -0.35
N ILE A 56 11.31 25.06 -1.19
CA ILE A 56 11.32 25.68 -2.52
C ILE A 56 10.36 26.86 -2.50
N ASN A 57 10.82 28.04 -2.90
CA ASN A 57 9.98 29.23 -2.94
C ASN A 57 9.00 29.20 -4.13
N SER A 58 8.11 30.19 -4.18
CA SER A 58 7.12 30.33 -5.25
C SER A 58 7.71 30.49 -6.67
N SER A 59 8.98 30.86 -6.80
CA SER A 59 9.70 30.92 -8.08
C SER A 59 10.39 29.61 -8.47
N GLY A 60 10.27 28.55 -7.66
CA GLY A 60 10.91 27.26 -7.94
C GLY A 60 12.38 27.18 -7.49
N HIS A 61 12.89 28.19 -6.79
CA HIS A 61 14.26 28.21 -6.28
C HIS A 61 14.33 27.60 -4.87
N LEU A 62 15.36 26.79 -4.64
CA LEU A 62 15.70 26.27 -3.32
C LEU A 62 16.00 27.44 -2.38
N SER A 63 15.28 27.49 -1.26
CA SER A 63 15.45 28.51 -0.22
C SER A 63 16.42 28.03 0.87
N TRP A 64 16.26 26.77 1.29
CA TRP A 64 17.14 26.10 2.23
C TRP A 64 17.00 24.58 2.10
N GLU A 65 18.01 23.86 2.58
CA GLU A 65 18.06 22.40 2.70
C GLU A 65 18.72 22.08 4.04
N ILE A 66 18.13 21.15 4.78
CA ILE A 66 18.70 20.61 6.03
C ILE A 66 18.74 19.09 5.96
N GLU A 67 19.79 18.51 6.54
CA GLU A 67 19.84 17.07 6.79
C GLU A 67 19.08 16.74 8.07
N THR A 68 18.23 15.72 8.02
CA THR A 68 17.35 15.32 9.13
C THR A 68 18.03 14.37 10.11
N GLY A 69 19.36 14.49 10.26
CA GLY A 69 20.25 13.51 10.88
C GLY A 69 19.77 12.89 12.21
N PRO A 70 20.21 11.67 12.55
CA PRO A 70 21.42 10.98 12.05
C PRO A 70 21.20 10.02 10.85
N GLY A 71 20.06 10.09 10.15
CA GLY A 71 19.76 9.23 9.01
C GLY A 71 18.50 9.67 8.25
N PRO A 72 18.01 8.85 7.30
CA PRO A 72 16.85 9.20 6.49
C PRO A 72 15.56 9.35 7.32
N LEU A 73 14.65 10.24 6.89
CA LEU A 73 13.34 10.45 7.54
C LEU A 73 12.49 9.18 7.56
N LEU A 74 12.72 8.29 6.60
CA LEU A 74 12.10 6.97 6.51
C LEU A 74 13.20 5.91 6.56
N VAL A 75 13.18 5.12 7.61
CA VAL A 75 14.00 3.91 7.75
C VAL A 75 13.08 2.69 7.64
N SER A 76 13.20 1.93 6.54
CA SER A 76 12.59 0.61 6.42
C SER A 76 13.63 -0.45 6.79
N ASN A 77 13.69 -0.83 8.08
CA ASN A 77 14.59 -1.90 8.51
C ASN A 77 13.83 -3.22 8.64
N ILE A 78 13.95 -4.07 7.62
CA ILE A 78 13.93 -5.53 7.79
C ILE A 78 15.18 -6.05 7.07
N HIS A 79 16.34 -5.78 7.67
CA HIS A 79 17.59 -6.37 7.17
C HIS A 79 17.58 -7.88 7.45
N LYS A 80 17.29 -8.65 6.40
CA LYS A 80 17.57 -10.08 6.30
C LYS A 80 16.84 -10.97 7.32
N LEU A 81 15.51 -10.95 7.28
CA LEU A 81 14.73 -12.09 7.77
C LEU A 81 14.82 -13.20 6.72
N GLU A 82 15.87 -14.03 6.81
CA GLU A 82 15.96 -15.32 6.13
C GLU A 82 15.29 -16.35 7.04
N LEU A 83 14.11 -16.80 6.64
CA LEU A 83 13.22 -17.59 7.48
C LEU A 83 13.02 -18.95 6.83
N THR A 84 13.13 -20.02 7.62
CA THR A 84 12.86 -21.38 7.15
C THR A 84 11.40 -21.72 7.40
N ASN A 85 10.58 -21.78 6.35
CA ASN A 85 9.26 -22.43 6.44
C ASN A 85 9.41 -23.82 5.83
N ASN A 86 9.32 -24.87 6.65
CA ASN A 86 9.44 -26.26 6.19
C ASN A 86 10.74 -26.58 5.40
N GLY A 87 11.80 -25.80 5.63
CA GLY A 87 13.10 -25.92 4.94
C GLY A 87 13.31 -24.96 3.77
N GLU A 88 12.32 -24.17 3.35
CA GLU A 88 12.48 -23.13 2.33
C GLU A 88 12.92 -21.80 2.95
N TRP A 89 14.01 -21.23 2.43
CA TRP A 89 14.52 -19.92 2.82
C TRP A 89 13.71 -18.82 2.13
N ILE A 90 12.94 -18.08 2.90
CA ILE A 90 12.20 -16.93 2.41
C ILE A 90 12.75 -15.64 3.00
N ARG A 91 12.85 -14.61 2.16
CA ARG A 91 13.22 -13.25 2.55
C ARG A 91 11.99 -12.37 2.56
N ILE A 92 11.72 -11.73 3.70
CA ILE A 92 10.67 -10.71 3.79
C ILE A 92 11.22 -9.35 3.36
N ILE A 93 10.51 -8.66 2.47
CA ILE A 93 10.86 -7.36 1.93
C ILE A 93 9.74 -6.37 2.27
N PRO A 94 10.00 -5.35 3.11
CA PRO A 94 9.02 -4.30 3.42
C PRO A 94 8.95 -3.27 2.29
N SER A 95 7.76 -2.74 2.02
CA SER A 95 7.55 -1.61 1.11
C SER A 95 7.26 -0.31 1.88
N LEU A 96 7.44 0.81 1.17
CA LEU A 96 7.05 2.14 1.67
C LEU A 96 5.54 2.25 1.91
N THR A 97 4.72 1.50 1.17
CA THR A 97 3.25 1.51 1.30
C THR A 97 2.75 0.66 2.47
N GLY A 98 3.65 0.07 3.26
CA GLY A 98 3.30 -0.84 4.35
C GLY A 98 2.97 -2.26 3.88
N THR A 99 3.07 -2.56 2.58
CA THR A 99 2.91 -3.93 2.05
C THR A 99 4.17 -4.73 2.33
N LEU A 100 4.01 -6.00 2.67
CA LEU A 100 5.12 -6.94 2.83
C LEU A 100 5.16 -7.92 1.65
N TYR A 101 6.36 -8.22 1.19
CA TYR A 101 6.60 -9.17 0.11
C TYR A 101 7.48 -10.32 0.60
N LYS A 102 7.29 -11.48 0.00
CA LYS A 102 8.10 -12.68 0.20
C LYS A 102 8.93 -12.92 -1.06
N PHE A 103 10.22 -13.16 -0.89
CA PHE A 103 11.13 -13.61 -1.93
C PHE A 103 11.71 -14.97 -1.56
N ASP A 104 11.48 -15.99 -2.39
CA ASP A 104 11.94 -17.37 -2.16
C ASP A 104 13.25 -17.72 -2.91
N GLY A 105 13.82 -16.76 -3.64
CA GLY A 105 14.96 -16.98 -4.54
C GLY A 105 14.58 -16.85 -6.02
N ASN A 106 13.30 -17.06 -6.35
CA ASN A 106 12.79 -17.12 -7.72
C ASN A 106 11.67 -16.11 -7.98
N THR A 107 10.69 -15.99 -7.06
CA THR A 107 9.52 -15.12 -7.23
C THR A 107 9.40 -14.11 -6.09
N ILE A 108 8.67 -13.02 -6.36
CA ILE A 108 8.29 -12.01 -5.37
C ILE A 108 6.77 -12.02 -5.27
N ASP A 109 6.25 -12.44 -4.13
CA ASP A 109 4.81 -12.54 -3.89
C ASP A 109 4.39 -11.64 -2.72
N PRO A 110 3.24 -10.94 -2.80
CA PRO A 110 2.72 -10.16 -1.69
C PRO A 110 2.27 -11.10 -0.55
N ILE A 111 2.60 -10.73 0.68
CA ILE A 111 2.08 -11.38 1.88
C ILE A 111 0.77 -10.69 2.26
N SER A 112 -0.26 -11.46 2.62
CA SER A 112 -1.58 -10.96 3.03
C SER A 112 -1.58 -10.29 4.42
N ILE A 113 -0.61 -9.42 4.71
CA ILE A 113 -0.56 -8.61 5.92
C ILE A 113 0.13 -7.26 5.67
N SER A 114 -0.40 -6.20 6.31
CA SER A 114 0.18 -4.86 6.28
C SER A 114 1.01 -4.53 7.53
N ALA A 115 1.92 -3.57 7.40
CA ALA A 115 2.68 -3.02 8.51
C ALA A 115 1.78 -2.46 9.62
N GLU A 116 0.65 -1.82 9.29
CA GLU A 116 -0.32 -1.31 10.29
C GLU A 116 -0.92 -2.45 11.13
N THR A 117 -1.16 -3.59 10.52
CA THR A 117 -1.68 -4.77 11.22
C THR A 117 -0.62 -5.31 12.18
N LEU A 118 0.64 -5.33 11.75
CA LEU A 118 1.78 -5.75 12.57
C LEU A 118 2.06 -4.80 13.75
N LEU A 119 1.76 -3.50 13.61
CA LEU A 119 1.86 -2.52 14.69
C LEU A 119 0.76 -2.69 15.76
N ARG A 120 -0.39 -3.27 15.39
CA ARG A 120 -1.51 -3.50 16.31
C ARG A 120 -1.49 -4.89 16.93
N SER A 121 -0.96 -5.87 16.21
CA SER A 121 -1.03 -7.28 16.60
C SER A 121 0.09 -8.08 15.94
N SER A 122 0.54 -9.14 16.61
CA SER A 122 1.45 -10.10 16.02
C SER A 122 0.72 -11.04 15.05
N PHE A 123 1.42 -11.48 14.00
CA PHE A 123 0.90 -12.40 12.99
C PHE A 123 1.73 -13.67 12.92
N ARG A 124 1.05 -14.83 13.03
CA ARG A 124 1.67 -16.14 12.85
C ARG A 124 1.69 -16.49 11.37
N TYR A 125 2.87 -16.46 10.75
CA TYR A 125 3.06 -16.79 9.35
C TYR A 125 3.18 -18.30 9.12
N SER A 126 3.86 -19.02 10.03
CA SER A 126 3.97 -20.48 10.04
C SER A 126 3.96 -20.99 11.47
N ASP A 127 4.04 -22.32 11.67
CA ASP A 127 4.04 -22.88 13.01
C ASP A 127 5.18 -22.40 13.89
N ASP A 128 6.32 -22.11 13.28
CA ASP A 128 7.53 -21.68 13.94
C ASP A 128 7.82 -20.18 13.78
N LEU A 129 6.92 -19.43 13.11
CA LEU A 129 7.16 -18.03 12.79
C LEU A 129 6.00 -17.12 13.18
N VAL A 130 6.32 -16.18 14.06
CA VAL A 130 5.46 -15.04 14.41
C VAL A 130 6.21 -13.74 14.10
N ILE A 131 5.53 -12.83 13.41
CA ILE A 131 6.03 -11.52 13.01
C ILE A 131 5.27 -10.47 13.81
N ALA A 132 5.97 -9.46 14.34
CA ALA A 132 5.37 -8.33 15.01
C ALA A 132 6.05 -7.04 14.58
N GLY A 133 5.29 -5.94 14.54
CA GLY A 133 5.79 -4.61 14.25
C GLY A 133 6.05 -3.83 15.54
N ILE A 134 6.98 -2.88 15.50
CA ILE A 134 7.21 -1.92 16.56
C ILE A 134 7.32 -0.52 15.97
N TYR A 135 6.76 0.48 16.66
CA TYR A 135 6.99 1.89 16.37
C TYR A 135 7.99 2.44 17.38
N LEU A 136 9.10 3.02 16.89
CA LEU A 136 10.06 3.69 17.76
C LEU A 136 9.57 5.10 18.05
N THR A 137 9.03 5.34 19.25
CA THR A 137 8.89 6.69 19.79
C THR A 137 10.24 7.13 20.35
N LYS A 138 10.81 8.21 19.80
CA LYS A 138 12.05 8.80 20.29
C LYS A 138 11.75 9.88 21.33
#